data_AF-A0A967WLI6-F1
#
_entry.id   AF-A0A967WLI6-F1
#
_cell.length_a   1.000
_cell.length_b   1.000
_cell.length_c   1.000
_cell.angle_alpha   90.00
_cell.angle_beta   90.00
_cell.angle_gamma   90.00
#
_symmetry.space_group_name_H-M   'P 1'
#
loop_
_entity.id
_entity.type
_entity.pdbx_description
1 polymer ?
#
loop_
_entity_poly.entity_id
_entity_poly.type
_entity_poly.pdbx_seq_one_letter_code
_entity_poly.pdbx_strand_id
1 'polypeptide(L)' 'GLYAYHLAVVLDDAMQGITHVVRGCDLLDSTFSHWHLQTVMGLPHPHYTHLPVIVNDEGQKLSKQTFA' A
#
# COMPACT_ATOMS: atom_id res chain seq x y z
N GLY A 1 8.53 9.26 13.31
CA GLY A 1 8.79 7.84 13.59
C GLY A 1 8.78 7.07 12.30
N LEU A 2 9.94 6.52 11.88
CA LEU A 2 10.15 5.93 10.55
C LEU A 2 9.48 4.56 10.33
N TYR A 3 8.97 3.90 11.38
CA TYR A 3 8.32 2.59 11.30
C TYR A 3 6.78 2.65 11.43
N ALA A 4 6.21 3.84 11.63
CA ALA A 4 4.81 3.98 12.02
C ALA A 4 3.85 3.51 10.93
N TYR A 5 4.18 3.74 9.65
CA TYR A 5 3.26 3.43 8.56
C TYR A 5 2.96 1.93 8.42
N HIS A 6 3.99 1.09 8.30
CA HIS A 6 3.77 -0.35 8.09
C HIS A 6 3.05 -1.01 9.25
N LEU A 7 3.40 -0.64 10.48
CA LEU A 7 2.75 -1.17 11.68
C LEU A 7 1.30 -0.67 11.81
N ALA A 8 1.07 0.63 11.64
CA ALA A 8 -0.26 1.22 11.76
C ALA A 8 -1.22 0.62 10.73
N VAL A 9 -0.84 0.59 9.45
CA VAL A 9 -1.69 0.04 8.39
C VAL A 9 -2.08 -1.41 8.66
N VAL A 10 -1.12 -2.26 9.04
CA VAL A 10 -1.40 -3.67 9.28
C VAL A 10 -2.35 -3.88 10.47
N LEU A 11 -2.15 -3.13 11.56
CA LEU A 11 -3.01 -3.24 12.73
C LEU A 11 -4.41 -2.68 12.47
N ASP A 12 -4.49 -1.52 11.83
CA ASP A 12 -5.76 -0.86 11.53
C ASP A 12 -6.60 -1.70 10.55
N ASP A 13 -5.99 -2.20 9.47
CA ASP A 13 -6.67 -3.08 8.50
C ASP A 13 -7.23 -4.34 9.18
N ALA A 14 -6.46 -4.96 10.07
CA ALA A 14 -6.88 -6.14 10.79
C ALA A 14 -8.00 -5.84 11.80
N MET A 15 -7.89 -4.73 12.56
CA MET A 15 -8.91 -4.29 13.52
C MET A 15 -10.23 -3.93 12.84
N GLN A 16 -10.17 -3.37 11.63
CA GLN A 16 -11.34 -2.97 10.85
C GLN A 16 -11.91 -4.11 9.99
N GLY A 17 -11.23 -5.27 9.93
CA GLY A 17 -11.66 -6.41 9.12
C GLY A 17 -11.59 -6.15 7.62
N ILE A 18 -10.60 -5.37 7.17
CA ILE A 18 -10.38 -5.11 5.74
C ILE A 18 -9.99 -6.41 5.03
N THR A 19 -10.71 -6.75 3.98
CA THR A 19 -10.47 -7.97 3.19
C THR A 19 -9.81 -7.70 1.84
N HIS A 20 -9.90 -6.47 1.33
CA HIS A 20 -9.38 -6.06 0.03
C HIS A 20 -8.71 -4.69 0.16
N VAL A 21 -7.43 -4.62 -0.22
CA VAL A 21 -6.65 -3.38 -0.21
C VAL A 21 -6.34 -3.00 -1.66
N VAL A 22 -6.95 -1.91 -2.11
CA VAL A 22 -6.72 -1.33 -3.44
C VAL A 22 -5.85 -0.08 -3.29
N ARG A 23 -4.69 -0.07 -3.94
CA ARG A 23 -3.71 1.02 -3.84
C ARG A 23 -2.85 1.14 -5.10
N GLY A 24 -2.01 2.17 -5.19
CA GLY A 24 -1.08 2.32 -6.31
C GLY A 24 0.02 1.25 -6.34
N CYS A 25 0.56 0.97 -7.52
CA CYS A 25 1.69 0.06 -7.70
C CYS A 25 3.01 0.62 -7.14
N ASP A 26 3.07 1.92 -6.86
CA ASP A 26 4.17 2.54 -6.12
C ASP A 26 4.30 2.02 -4.68
N LEU A 27 3.25 1.39 -4.13
CA LEU A 27 3.25 0.75 -2.81
C LEU A 27 3.45 -0.78 -2.87
N LEU A 28 3.85 -1.34 -4.02
CA LEU A 28 3.99 -2.78 -4.18
C LEU A 28 5.06 -3.38 -3.26
N ASP A 29 6.21 -2.73 -3.13
CA ASP A 29 7.29 -3.20 -2.24
C ASP A 29 6.86 -3.22 -0.77
N SER A 30 6.00 -2.27 -0.37
CA SER A 30 5.45 -2.24 0.99
C SER A 30 4.57 -3.45 1.30
N THR A 31 4.00 -4.12 0.29
CA THR A 31 3.20 -5.35 0.48
C THR A 31 4.03 -6.43 1.14
N PHE A 32 5.31 -6.59 0.79
CA PHE A 32 6.16 -7.62 1.40
C PHE A 32 6.36 -7.39 2.90
N SER A 33 6.62 -6.14 3.30
CA SER A 33 6.75 -5.79 4.72
C SER A 33 5.44 -5.98 5.48
N HIS A 34 4.30 -5.58 4.89
CA HIS A 34 2.99 -5.76 5.52
C HIS A 34 2.64 -7.24 5.67
N TRP A 35 2.90 -8.05 4.65
CA TRP A 35 2.69 -9.49 4.67
C TRP A 35 3.53 -10.16 5.76
N HIS A 36 4.80 -9.78 5.88
CA HIS A 36 5.67 -10.29 6.93
C HIS A 36 5.13 -9.94 8.33
N LEU A 37 4.72 -8.68 8.54
CA LEU A 37 4.13 -8.24 9.81
C LEU A 37 2.83 -8.99 10.14
N GLN A 38 1.91 -9.12 9.18
CA GLN A 38 0.68 -9.90 9.35
C GLN A 38 0.99 -11.33 9.76
N THR A 39 1.99 -11.95 9.12
CA THR A 39 2.41 -13.33 9.42
C THR A 39 2.94 -13.48 10.84
N VAL A 40 3.90 -12.64 11.25
CA VAL A 40 4.50 -12.74 12.60
C VAL A 40 3.53 -12.34 13.72
N MET A 41 2.48 -11.59 13.40
CA MET A 41 1.44 -11.15 14.34
C MET A 41 0.18 -12.04 14.29
N GLY A 42 0.11 -13.03 13.40
CA GLY A 42 -1.06 -13.90 13.25
C GLY A 42 -2.31 -13.19 12.74
N LEU A 43 -2.16 -12.12 11.95
CA LEU A 43 -3.25 -11.32 11.40
C LEU A 43 -3.68 -11.85 10.02
N PRO A 44 -4.93 -11.57 9.60
CA PRO A 44 -5.41 -11.93 8.26
C PRO A 44 -4.61 -11.26 7.14
N HIS A 45 -4.48 -11.97 6.02
CA HIS A 45 -3.90 -11.46 4.78
C HIS A 45 -5.01 -10.98 3.83
N PRO A 46 -5.18 -9.67 3.60
CA PRO A 46 -6.17 -9.19 2.65
C PRO A 46 -5.72 -9.44 1.20
N HIS A 47 -6.66 -9.39 0.27
CA HIS A 47 -6.37 -9.41 -1.16
C HIS A 47 -5.85 -8.04 -1.61
N TYR A 48 -4.65 -8.01 -2.19
CA TYR A 48 -4.03 -6.78 -2.68
C TYR A 48 -4.28 -6.58 -4.17
N THR A 49 -4.69 -5.37 -4.55
CA THR A 49 -4.76 -4.92 -5.95
C THR A 49 -3.94 -3.64 -6.11
N HIS A 50 -3.06 -3.63 -7.11
CA HIS A 50 -2.17 -2.52 -7.40
C HIS A 50 -2.53 -1.85 -8.73
N LEU A 51 -2.97 -0.60 -8.66
CA LEU A 51 -3.32 0.20 -9.83
C LEU A 51 -2.06 0.83 -10.44
N PRO A 52 -1.93 0.88 -11.78
CA PRO A 52 -0.81 1.56 -12.43
C PRO A 52 -0.82 3.05 -12.09
N VAL A 53 0.37 3.65 -12.08
CA VAL A 53 0.53 5.08 -11.89
C VAL A 53 0.02 5.83 -13.12
N ILE A 54 -0.80 6.86 -12.90
CA ILE A 54 -1.26 7.75 -13.97
C ILE A 54 -0.07 8.54 -14.52
N VAL A 55 0.00 8.62 -15.84
CA VAL A 55 1.02 9.38 -16.56
C VAL A 55 0.36 10.44 -17.45
N ASN A 56 1.07 11.53 -17.71
CA ASN A 56 0.66 12.51 -18.72
C ASN A 56 0.95 11.99 -20.14
N ASP A 57 0.62 12.80 -21.17
CA ASP A 57 0.85 12.45 -22.58
C ASP A 57 2.34 12.23 -22.92
N GLU A 58 3.26 12.77 -22.11
CA GLU A 58 4.71 12.57 -22.23
C GLU A 58 5.22 11.35 -21.45
N GLY A 59 4.34 10.57 -20.82
CA GLY A 59 4.69 9.38 -20.04
C GLY A 59 5.27 9.68 -18.66
N GLN A 60 5.22 10.93 -18.21
CA GLN A 60 5.72 11.34 -16.90
C GLN A 60 4.67 11.05 -15.82
N LYS A 61 5.12 10.55 -14.66
CA LYS A 61 4.26 10.33 -13.48
C LYS A 61 3.52 11.62 -13.13
N LEU A 62 2.20 11.53 -13.05
CA LEU A 62 1.36 12.61 -12.56
C LEU A 62 1.78 12.93 -11.12
N SER A 63 2.26 14.15 -10.90
CA SER A 63 2.71 14.61 -9.59
C SER A 63 2.41 16.09 -9.41
N LYS A 64 2.37 16.52 -8.15
CA LYS A 64 2.26 17.95 -7.81
C LYS A 64 3.44 18.78 -8.35
N GLN A 65 4.56 18.14 -8.72
CA GLN A 65 5.74 18.81 -9.29
C GLN A 65 5.63 18.98 -10.81
N THR A 66 4.92 18.09 -11.48
CA THR A 66 4.73 18.12 -12.93
C THR A 66 3.50 18.94 -13.34
N PHE A 67 2.85 19.63 -12.38
CA PHE A 67 1.73 20.57 -12.57
C PHE A 67 0.69 20.14 -13.61
N ALA A 68 0.31 18.86 -13.58
CA ALA A 68 -0.81 18.38 -14.35
C ALA A 68 -2.13 18.71 -13.65
#